data_AF-A0A2E7KZD3-F1
#
_entry.id   AF-A0A2E7KZD3-F1
#
_cell.length_a   1.000
_cell.length_b   1.000
_cell.length_c   1.000
_cell.angle_alpha   90.00
_cell.angle_beta   90.00
_cell.angle_gamma   90.00
#
_symmetry.space_group_name_H-M   'P 1'
#
loop_
_entity.id
_entity.type
_entity.pdbx_description
1 polymer ?
#
loop_
_entity_poly.entity_id
_entity_poly.type
_entity_poly.pdbx_seq_one_letter_code
_entity_poly.pdbx_strand_id
1 'polypeptide(L)'
;LDPITPQYIADLISWSAIGARTTESQTHRQMASGLSMPLGFKNATNGSVIPAINAIKAAMSPQTFLGISPEGIASAVSTNGNPHCHVILRGGEHGPNYEKNHVNEAVAKLKDNGLHPAVMIDASHDNSQKDHNNQPTVFRNIVDQRLDGDSTIIGAMLESNLVAGNQKFPQELDSLIYGQSITDKCIDWETTEKLIFEAAEKL
;
A
#
# COMPACT_ATOMS: atom_id res chain seq x y z
N LEU A 1 10.96 -6.19 -3.11
CA LEU A 1 10.95 -5.55 -4.44
C LEU A 1 12.31 -4.88 -4.64
N ASP A 2 12.79 -4.82 -5.86
CA ASP A 2 14.10 -4.27 -6.22
C ASP A 2 13.95 -3.03 -7.13
N PRO A 3 14.99 -2.18 -7.25
CA PRO A 3 14.93 -0.96 -8.04
C PRO A 3 15.10 -1.15 -9.57
N ILE A 4 15.25 -2.39 -10.04
CA ILE A 4 15.49 -2.71 -11.46
C ILE A 4 14.17 -3.06 -12.14
N THR A 5 13.34 -3.89 -11.51
CA THR A 5 12.04 -4.35 -12.05
C THR A 5 11.15 -3.23 -12.62
N PRO A 6 11.03 -2.03 -12.02
CA PRO A 6 10.21 -0.97 -12.59
C PRO A 6 10.58 -0.57 -14.02
N GLN A 7 11.84 -0.70 -14.43
CA GLN A 7 12.27 -0.35 -15.80
C GLN A 7 11.62 -1.22 -16.88
N TYR A 8 11.04 -2.36 -16.51
CA TYR A 8 10.45 -3.33 -17.42
C TYR A 8 8.92 -3.27 -17.46
N ILE A 9 8.28 -2.69 -16.45
CA ILE A 9 6.82 -2.77 -16.28
C ILE A 9 6.16 -1.46 -15.87
N ALA A 10 6.91 -0.42 -15.50
CA ALA A 10 6.33 0.80 -14.92
C ALA A 10 5.36 1.52 -15.87
N ASP A 11 5.51 1.36 -17.18
CA ASP A 11 4.61 1.87 -18.21
C ASP A 11 3.21 1.24 -18.18
N LEU A 12 3.04 0.10 -17.50
CA LEU A 12 1.77 -0.59 -17.30
C LEU A 12 1.17 -0.36 -15.91
N ILE A 13 1.85 0.38 -15.03
CA ILE A 13 1.47 0.54 -13.62
C ILE A 13 0.86 1.93 -13.39
N SER A 14 -0.41 1.96 -12.99
CA SER A 14 -1.13 3.21 -12.68
C SER A 14 -0.98 3.68 -11.23
N TRP A 15 -0.56 2.78 -10.33
CA TRP A 15 -0.35 3.07 -8.91
C TRP A 15 0.61 2.06 -8.29
N SER A 16 1.44 2.48 -7.34
CA SER A 16 2.47 1.63 -6.71
C SER A 16 2.46 1.72 -5.18
N ALA A 17 3.08 0.73 -4.53
CA ALA A 17 3.30 0.73 -3.09
C ALA A 17 4.75 0.40 -2.74
N ILE A 18 5.30 1.10 -1.74
CA ILE A 18 6.53 0.69 -1.06
C ILE A 18 6.15 -0.02 0.24
N GLY A 19 6.62 -1.26 0.37
CA GLY A 19 6.29 -2.13 1.50
C GLY A 19 6.90 -1.67 2.83
N ALA A 20 6.30 -2.12 3.93
CA ALA A 20 6.66 -1.67 5.29
C ALA A 20 8.15 -1.90 5.64
N ARG A 21 8.76 -2.97 5.13
CA ARG A 21 10.18 -3.30 5.37
C ARG A 21 11.16 -2.50 4.52
N THR A 22 10.69 -1.82 3.48
CA THR A 22 11.52 -1.04 2.56
C THR A 22 11.19 0.44 2.53
N THR A 23 10.16 0.89 3.26
CA THR A 23 9.85 2.31 3.51
C THR A 23 11.06 3.10 4.04
N GLU A 24 11.94 2.46 4.83
CA GLU A 24 13.17 3.09 5.35
C GLU A 24 14.38 2.97 4.43
N SER A 25 14.28 2.19 3.35
CA SER A 25 15.37 2.00 2.40
C SER A 25 15.54 3.24 1.54
N GLN A 26 16.73 3.85 1.60
CA GLN A 26 17.06 4.99 0.75
C GLN A 26 16.95 4.66 -0.74
N THR A 27 17.35 3.45 -1.15
CA THR A 27 17.21 2.96 -2.53
C THR A 27 15.76 3.00 -3.02
N HIS A 28 14.81 2.61 -2.16
CA HIS A 28 13.39 2.63 -2.53
C HIS A 28 12.81 4.05 -2.55
N ARG A 29 13.29 4.94 -1.67
CA ARG A 29 12.91 6.36 -1.68
C ARG A 29 13.40 7.08 -2.93
N GLN A 30 14.63 6.79 -3.35
CA GLN A 30 15.22 7.28 -4.60
C GLN A 30 14.52 6.73 -5.82
N MET A 31 14.17 5.45 -5.84
CA MET A 31 13.34 4.88 -6.89
C MET A 31 11.98 5.57 -6.98
N ALA A 32 11.31 5.76 -5.84
CA ALA A 32 9.99 6.37 -5.75
C ALA A 32 9.96 7.82 -6.29
N SER A 33 11.05 8.58 -6.14
CA SER A 33 11.13 9.96 -6.66
C SER A 33 11.14 10.05 -8.18
N GLY A 34 11.43 8.95 -8.88
CA GLY A 34 11.44 8.86 -10.35
C GLY A 34 10.27 8.11 -10.97
N LEU A 35 9.38 7.53 -10.16
CA LEU A 35 8.21 6.80 -10.67
C LEU A 35 7.18 7.76 -11.28
N SER A 36 6.61 7.37 -12.42
CA SER A 36 5.68 8.21 -13.21
C SER A 36 4.21 8.08 -12.81
N MET A 37 3.94 7.44 -11.67
CA MET A 37 2.60 7.24 -11.14
C MET A 37 2.54 7.57 -9.63
N PRO A 38 1.35 7.79 -9.06
CA PRO A 38 1.19 7.93 -7.61
C PRO A 38 1.64 6.68 -6.86
N LEU A 39 2.17 6.86 -5.66
CA LEU A 39 2.55 5.74 -4.83
C LEU A 39 2.29 5.94 -3.34
N GLY A 40 2.04 4.84 -2.65
CA GLY A 40 1.85 4.82 -1.20
C GLY A 40 3.04 4.22 -0.46
N PHE A 41 3.44 4.82 0.66
CA PHE A 41 4.40 4.23 1.60
C PHE A 41 3.66 3.59 2.76
N LYS A 42 3.81 2.27 2.94
CA LYS A 42 3.28 1.58 4.12
C LYS A 42 3.97 2.09 5.39
N ASN A 43 3.18 2.28 6.45
CA ASN A 43 3.72 2.50 7.79
C ASN A 43 4.62 1.32 8.22
N ALA A 44 5.55 1.57 9.14
CA ALA A 44 6.50 0.56 9.60
C ALA A 44 5.81 -0.61 10.31
N THR A 45 6.51 -1.73 10.45
CA THR A 45 5.97 -2.96 11.06
C THR A 45 5.55 -2.77 12.52
N ASN A 46 6.18 -1.84 13.24
CA ASN A 46 5.77 -1.46 14.60
C ASN A 46 4.53 -0.54 14.67
N GLY A 47 3.94 -0.15 13.52
CA GLY A 47 2.79 0.74 13.46
C GLY A 47 3.13 2.22 13.25
N SER A 48 4.40 2.61 13.33
CA SER A 48 4.80 4.03 13.19
C SER A 48 4.66 4.53 11.76
N VAL A 49 4.00 5.69 11.60
CA VAL A 49 3.88 6.41 10.31
C VAL A 49 5.10 7.28 10.00
N ILE A 50 5.98 7.54 10.98
CA ILE A 50 7.13 8.44 10.80
C ILE A 50 8.07 7.97 9.68
N PRO A 51 8.42 6.67 9.58
CA PRO A 51 9.16 6.16 8.43
C PRO A 51 8.54 6.47 7.07
N ALA A 52 7.21 6.34 6.95
CA ALA A 52 6.48 6.64 5.72
C ALA A 52 6.49 8.14 5.42
N ILE A 53 6.30 9.00 6.43
CA ILE A 53 6.40 10.46 6.29
C ILE A 53 7.78 10.88 5.79
N ASN A 54 8.85 10.34 6.37
CA ASN A 54 10.22 10.61 5.93
C ASN A 54 10.47 10.13 4.49
N ALA A 55 9.88 8.99 4.13
CA ALA A 55 9.97 8.45 2.78
C ALA A 55 9.26 9.32 1.75
N ILE A 56 8.06 9.84 2.08
CA ILE A 56 7.33 10.80 1.25
C ILE A 56 8.17 12.06 1.02
N LYS A 57 8.73 12.66 2.08
CA LYS A 57 9.59 13.85 1.95
C LYS A 57 10.80 13.61 1.04
N ALA A 58 11.44 12.45 1.18
CA ALA A 58 12.57 12.07 0.34
C ALA A 58 12.15 11.88 -1.13
N ALA A 59 11.04 11.18 -1.36
CA ALA A 59 10.51 10.89 -2.68
C ALA A 59 10.01 12.14 -3.42
N MET A 60 9.48 13.14 -2.70
CA MET A 60 9.05 14.41 -3.27
C MET A 60 10.19 15.33 -3.70
N SER A 61 11.43 15.02 -3.30
CA SER A 61 12.61 15.83 -3.62
C SER A 61 13.35 15.27 -4.83
N PRO A 62 14.03 16.11 -5.63
CA PRO A 62 14.97 15.63 -6.64
C PRO A 62 16.05 14.73 -6.03
N GLN A 63 16.37 13.63 -6.72
CA GLN A 63 17.39 12.65 -6.30
C GLN A 63 18.32 12.32 -7.45
N THR A 64 19.59 12.03 -7.14
CA THR A 64 20.54 11.40 -8.06
C THR A 64 21.09 10.12 -7.43
N PHE A 65 21.08 9.01 -8.16
CA PHE A 65 21.50 7.69 -7.67
C PHE A 65 21.97 6.78 -8.80
N LEU A 66 22.60 5.65 -8.44
CA LEU A 66 23.01 4.63 -9.41
C LEU A 66 21.84 3.68 -9.70
N GLY A 67 21.45 3.57 -10.97
CA GLY A 67 20.41 2.69 -11.48
C GLY A 67 20.81 2.07 -12.82
N ILE A 68 19.83 1.77 -13.66
CA ILE A 68 20.06 1.30 -15.04
C ILE A 68 19.37 2.23 -16.04
N SER A 69 19.93 2.35 -17.25
CA SER A 69 19.28 3.01 -18.38
C SER A 69 18.24 2.09 -19.04
N PRO A 70 17.39 2.61 -19.95
CA PRO A 70 16.49 1.78 -20.76
C PRO A 70 17.19 0.67 -21.56
N GLU A 71 18.47 0.82 -21.87
CA GLU A 71 19.30 -0.19 -22.56
C GLU A 71 19.89 -1.23 -21.59
N GLY A 72 19.56 -1.17 -20.31
CA GLY A 72 20.05 -2.09 -19.28
C GLY A 72 21.48 -1.82 -18.80
N ILE A 73 22.01 -0.62 -19.05
CA ILE A 73 23.38 -0.24 -18.69
C ILE A 73 23.38 0.52 -17.37
N ALA A 74 24.27 0.15 -16.44
CA ALA A 74 24.44 0.85 -15.18
C ALA A 74 24.72 2.35 -15.41
N SER A 75 23.89 3.21 -14.82
CA SER A 75 23.86 4.64 -15.13
C SER A 75 23.55 5.49 -13.89
N ALA A 76 23.97 6.76 -13.89
CA ALA A 76 23.50 7.74 -12.93
C ALA A 76 22.11 8.23 -13.37
N VAL A 77 21.11 8.06 -12.50
CA VAL A 77 19.72 8.46 -12.73
C VAL A 77 19.43 9.69 -11.90
N SER A 78 18.89 10.73 -12.54
CA SER A 78 18.41 11.95 -11.89
C SER A 78 16.89 12.03 -12.03
N THR A 79 16.23 12.40 -10.94
CA THR A 79 14.76 12.48 -10.85
C THR A 79 14.34 13.85 -10.35
N ASN A 80 13.12 14.28 -10.68
CA ASN A 80 12.59 15.58 -10.28
C ASN A 80 11.81 15.56 -8.95
N GLY A 81 11.67 14.38 -8.34
CA GLY A 81 10.75 14.18 -7.23
C GLY A 81 9.36 13.77 -7.70
N ASN A 82 8.67 13.00 -6.86
CA ASN A 82 7.29 12.57 -7.10
C ASN A 82 6.35 13.24 -6.07
N PRO A 83 5.55 14.24 -6.48
CA PRO A 83 4.63 14.93 -5.58
C PRO A 83 3.40 14.09 -5.21
N HIS A 84 3.17 12.95 -5.86
CA HIS A 84 1.97 12.13 -5.74
C HIS A 84 2.16 10.96 -4.77
N CYS A 85 2.72 11.25 -3.60
CA CYS A 85 2.98 10.26 -2.55
C CYS A 85 1.96 10.38 -1.39
N HIS A 86 1.59 9.24 -0.78
CA HIS A 86 0.68 9.19 0.38
C HIS A 86 1.08 8.09 1.36
N VAL A 87 0.47 8.09 2.55
CA VAL A 87 0.68 7.05 3.57
C VAL A 87 -0.31 5.91 3.37
N ILE A 88 0.15 4.67 3.58
CA ILE A 88 -0.71 3.49 3.73
C ILE A 88 -0.69 3.01 5.18
N LEU A 89 -1.85 3.02 5.84
CA LEU A 89 -2.05 2.43 7.16
C LEU A 89 -2.36 0.94 7.04
N ARG A 90 -1.53 0.08 7.64
CA ARG A 90 -1.57 -1.39 7.46
C ARG A 90 -1.44 -2.18 8.77
N GLY A 91 -1.74 -1.54 9.88
CA GLY A 91 -1.57 -2.05 11.24
C GLY A 91 -0.12 -2.01 11.72
N GLY A 92 0.14 -2.68 12.84
CA GLY A 92 1.39 -2.66 13.60
C GLY A 92 1.56 -3.90 14.48
N GLU A 93 2.74 -4.07 15.04
CA GLU A 93 2.99 -4.96 16.19
C GLU A 93 2.04 -4.69 17.37
N HIS A 94 1.53 -3.46 17.48
CA HIS A 94 0.56 -3.04 18.49
C HIS A 94 -0.91 -3.23 18.09
N GLY A 95 -1.18 -3.85 16.94
CA GLY A 95 -2.52 -4.14 16.44
C GLY A 95 -2.95 -3.29 15.25
N PRO A 96 -4.24 -3.34 14.88
CA PRO A 96 -4.80 -2.57 13.79
C PRO A 96 -4.70 -1.04 14.01
N ASN A 97 -4.67 -0.28 12.92
CA ASN A 97 -4.61 1.18 12.92
C ASN A 97 -5.55 1.82 11.88
N TYR A 98 -6.66 1.17 11.58
CA TYR A 98 -7.66 1.66 10.60
C TYR A 98 -8.76 2.53 11.23
N GLU A 99 -8.96 2.46 12.55
CA GLU A 99 -10.04 3.20 13.22
C GLU A 99 -9.77 4.71 13.23
N LYS A 100 -10.86 5.48 13.37
CA LYS A 100 -10.87 6.95 13.31
C LYS A 100 -9.78 7.64 14.14
N ASN A 101 -9.49 7.15 15.34
CA ASN A 101 -8.45 7.74 16.19
C ASN A 101 -7.06 7.59 15.56
N HIS A 102 -6.74 6.43 15.00
CA HIS A 102 -5.46 6.19 14.33
C HIS A 102 -5.34 6.98 13.03
N VAL A 103 -6.42 7.11 12.27
CA VAL A 103 -6.47 7.95 11.06
C VAL A 103 -6.20 9.41 11.43
N ASN A 104 -6.89 9.93 12.45
CA ASN A 104 -6.69 11.29 12.95
C ASN A 104 -5.24 11.55 13.40
N GLU A 105 -4.62 10.60 14.11
CA GLU A 105 -3.21 10.70 14.51
C GLU A 105 -2.26 10.72 13.32
N ALA A 106 -2.51 9.88 12.29
CA ALA A 106 -1.71 9.86 11.07
C ALA A 106 -1.85 11.18 10.30
N VAL A 107 -3.07 11.69 10.17
CA VAL A 107 -3.39 12.97 9.54
C VAL A 107 -2.73 14.15 10.26
N ALA A 108 -2.77 14.18 11.60
CA ALA A 108 -2.09 15.19 12.39
C ALA A 108 -0.58 15.18 12.12
N LYS A 109 0.05 14.00 12.16
CA LYS A 109 1.49 13.85 11.89
C LYS A 109 1.86 14.27 10.46
N LEU A 110 1.00 14.01 9.46
CA LEU A 110 1.20 14.49 8.08
C LEU A 110 1.18 16.02 8.01
N LYS A 111 0.17 16.65 8.63
CA LYS A 111 0.03 18.11 8.67
C LYS A 111 1.18 18.78 9.41
N ASP A 112 1.58 18.26 10.57
CA ASP A 112 2.71 18.75 11.36
C ASP A 112 4.03 18.69 10.58
N ASN A 113 4.11 17.80 9.60
CA ASN A 113 5.25 17.64 8.72
C ASN A 113 5.14 18.41 7.39
N GLY A 114 4.09 19.22 7.21
CA GLY A 114 3.86 20.02 6.02
C GLY A 114 3.42 19.22 4.79
N LEU A 115 2.89 18.01 4.99
CA LEU A 115 2.43 17.13 3.90
C LEU A 115 0.92 17.21 3.71
N HIS A 116 0.47 16.95 2.48
CA HIS A 116 -0.95 16.80 2.19
C HIS A 116 -1.52 15.58 2.95
N PRO A 117 -2.61 15.74 3.73
CA PRO A 117 -3.18 14.66 4.54
C PRO A 117 -3.97 13.68 3.67
N ALA A 118 -3.27 12.80 2.96
CA ALA A 118 -3.83 11.72 2.17
C ALA A 118 -3.43 10.37 2.77
N VAL A 119 -4.43 9.58 3.15
CA VAL A 119 -4.26 8.27 3.79
C VAL A 119 -5.00 7.21 3.00
N MET A 120 -4.30 6.16 2.60
CA MET A 120 -4.91 4.90 2.17
C MET A 120 -4.89 3.91 3.33
N ILE A 121 -5.90 3.06 3.45
CA ILE A 121 -5.97 2.06 4.52
C ILE A 121 -5.98 0.66 3.91
N ASP A 122 -4.99 -0.16 4.27
CA ASP A 122 -4.88 -1.58 3.94
C ASP A 122 -5.75 -2.39 4.90
N ALA A 123 -6.80 -3.02 4.38
CA ALA A 123 -7.75 -3.80 5.15
C ALA A 123 -7.21 -5.20 5.53
N SER A 124 -6.12 -5.65 4.90
CA SER A 124 -5.47 -6.94 5.15
C SER A 124 -4.37 -6.82 6.23
N HIS A 125 -3.36 -7.69 6.18
CA HIS A 125 -2.18 -7.66 7.03
C HIS A 125 -2.51 -7.53 8.53
N ASP A 126 -1.81 -6.65 9.26
CA ASP A 126 -1.99 -6.49 10.69
C ASP A 126 -3.32 -5.79 11.03
N ASN A 127 -3.94 -5.08 10.07
CA ASN A 127 -5.29 -4.54 10.24
C ASN A 127 -6.36 -5.62 10.27
N SER A 128 -6.19 -6.68 9.48
CA SER A 128 -7.04 -7.88 9.54
C SER A 128 -6.67 -8.85 10.67
N GLN A 129 -5.64 -8.54 11.46
CA GLN A 129 -5.00 -9.47 12.41
C GLN A 129 -4.55 -10.77 11.74
N LYS A 130 -4.16 -10.70 10.45
CA LYS A 130 -3.79 -11.83 9.60
C LYS A 130 -4.91 -12.87 9.39
N ASP A 131 -6.15 -12.45 9.60
CA ASP A 131 -7.33 -13.22 9.22
C ASP A 131 -8.12 -12.48 8.14
N HIS A 132 -8.07 -13.00 6.92
CA HIS A 132 -8.82 -12.49 5.77
C HIS A 132 -10.32 -12.27 6.03
N ASN A 133 -10.95 -13.03 6.94
CA ASN A 133 -12.36 -12.86 7.29
C ASN A 133 -12.64 -11.53 8.00
N ASN A 134 -11.60 -10.86 8.51
CA ASN A 134 -11.72 -9.54 9.13
C ASN A 134 -11.63 -8.38 8.11
N GLN A 135 -11.13 -8.61 6.88
CA GLN A 135 -11.06 -7.55 5.86
C GLN A 135 -12.42 -6.87 5.60
N PRO A 136 -13.56 -7.58 5.51
CA PRO A 136 -14.89 -6.97 5.42
C PRO A 136 -15.19 -5.95 6.52
N THR A 137 -14.83 -6.26 7.77
CA THR A 137 -15.06 -5.38 8.92
C THR A 137 -14.21 -4.12 8.82
N VAL A 138 -12.94 -4.27 8.46
CA VAL A 138 -12.03 -3.14 8.26
C VAL A 138 -12.53 -2.26 7.11
N PHE A 139 -12.89 -2.85 5.98
CA PHE A 139 -13.35 -2.12 4.81
C PHE A 139 -14.63 -1.32 5.07
N ARG A 140 -15.62 -1.92 5.74
CA ARG A 140 -16.84 -1.19 6.13
C ARG A 140 -16.53 -0.02 7.06
N ASN A 141 -15.60 -0.18 7.99
CA ASN A 141 -15.17 0.92 8.86
C ASN A 141 -14.52 2.07 8.06
N ILE A 142 -13.74 1.76 7.02
CA ILE A 142 -13.17 2.78 6.11
C ILE A 142 -14.30 3.54 5.39
N VAL A 143 -15.29 2.83 4.86
CA VAL A 143 -16.44 3.41 4.17
C VAL A 143 -17.28 4.27 5.11
N ASP A 144 -17.56 3.79 6.33
CA ASP A 144 -18.32 4.54 7.32
C ASP A 144 -17.60 5.85 7.71
N GLN A 145 -16.27 5.83 7.89
CA GLN A 145 -15.50 7.06 8.12
C GLN A 145 -15.57 8.05 6.95
N ARG A 146 -15.60 7.56 5.70
CA ARG A 146 -15.81 8.41 4.52
C ARG A 146 -17.19 9.05 4.50
N LEU A 147 -18.23 8.29 4.83
CA LEU A 147 -19.61 8.78 4.92
C LEU A 147 -19.80 9.79 6.06
N ASP A 148 -19.06 9.62 7.16
CA ASP A 148 -18.96 10.58 8.27
C ASP A 148 -18.22 11.88 7.89
N GLY A 149 -17.77 12.01 6.63
CA GLY A 149 -17.16 13.22 6.08
C GLY A 149 -15.64 13.28 6.18
N ASP A 150 -14.95 12.19 6.52
CA ASP A 150 -13.48 12.19 6.52
C ASP A 150 -12.92 12.22 5.10
N SER A 151 -12.65 13.42 4.60
CA SER A 151 -12.12 13.64 3.26
C SER A 151 -10.66 13.17 3.09
N THR A 152 -9.94 12.86 4.18
CA THR A 152 -8.49 12.55 4.17
C THR A 152 -8.18 11.09 3.82
N ILE A 153 -9.15 10.20 4.01
CA ILE A 153 -9.08 8.81 3.53
C ILE A 153 -9.27 8.80 2.01
N ILE A 154 -8.22 8.55 1.24
CA ILE A 154 -8.27 8.61 -0.22
C ILE A 154 -8.50 7.26 -0.90
N GLY A 155 -8.44 6.16 -0.14
CA GLY A 155 -8.66 4.83 -0.70
C GLY A 155 -8.48 3.70 0.33
N ALA A 156 -8.82 2.50 -0.12
CA ALA A 156 -8.62 1.26 0.62
C ALA A 156 -7.84 0.24 -0.22
N MET A 157 -7.15 -0.69 0.43
CA MET A 157 -6.50 -1.84 -0.19
C MET A 157 -7.09 -3.12 0.40
N LEU A 158 -7.45 -4.06 -0.48
CA LEU A 158 -8.02 -5.36 -0.15
C LEU A 158 -7.19 -6.45 -0.81
N GLU A 159 -7.02 -7.59 -0.13
CA GLU A 159 -6.42 -8.79 -0.71
C GLU A 159 -7.51 -9.80 -1.02
N SER A 160 -7.83 -9.91 -2.32
CA SER A 160 -8.89 -10.76 -2.87
C SER A 160 -8.31 -11.71 -3.91
N ASN A 161 -8.91 -12.89 -4.01
CA ASN A 161 -8.66 -13.83 -5.11
C ASN A 161 -9.98 -14.53 -5.49
N LEU A 162 -9.95 -15.42 -6.49
CA LEU A 162 -11.16 -16.17 -6.88
C LEU A 162 -11.62 -17.10 -5.76
N VAL A 163 -10.66 -17.71 -5.05
CA VAL A 163 -10.91 -18.63 -3.93
C VAL A 163 -10.29 -18.06 -2.66
N ALA A 164 -11.07 -18.06 -1.57
CA ALA A 164 -10.64 -17.56 -0.27
C ALA A 164 -9.46 -18.36 0.33
N GLY A 165 -8.82 -17.74 1.32
CA GLY A 165 -7.72 -18.31 2.07
C GLY A 165 -6.42 -18.35 1.29
N ASN A 166 -5.59 -19.33 1.60
CA ASN A 166 -4.34 -19.59 0.91
C ASN A 166 -4.05 -21.10 0.86
N GLN A 167 -3.09 -21.46 0.03
CA GLN A 167 -2.54 -22.81 -0.10
C GLN A 167 -1.03 -22.77 0.07
N LYS A 168 -0.44 -23.90 0.47
CA LYS A 168 1.01 -24.01 0.67
C LYS A 168 1.72 -24.11 -0.68
N PHE A 169 2.94 -23.57 -0.74
CA PHE A 169 3.87 -23.73 -1.85
C PHE A 169 5.29 -23.89 -1.28
N PRO A 170 6.16 -24.75 -1.85
CA PRO A 170 6.01 -25.51 -3.10
C PRO A 170 5.13 -26.77 -2.98
N GLN A 171 4.44 -27.10 -4.08
CA GLN A 171 3.78 -28.39 -4.35
C GLN A 171 3.62 -28.58 -5.87
N GLU A 172 3.21 -29.77 -6.32
CA GLU A 172 2.99 -30.05 -7.74
C GLU A 172 1.97 -29.07 -8.35
N LEU A 173 2.27 -28.55 -9.55
CA LEU A 173 1.45 -27.51 -10.19
C LEU A 173 0.00 -27.95 -10.40
N ASP A 174 -0.20 -29.20 -10.81
CA ASP A 174 -1.54 -29.76 -11.05
C ASP A 174 -2.33 -30.00 -9.75
N SER A 175 -1.67 -29.90 -8.60
CA SER A 175 -2.31 -29.97 -7.27
C SER A 175 -2.71 -28.61 -6.71
N LEU A 176 -2.32 -27.52 -7.37
CA LEU A 176 -2.71 -26.17 -6.95
C LEU A 176 -4.19 -25.93 -7.24
N ILE A 177 -4.89 -25.40 -6.24
CA ILE A 177 -6.25 -24.91 -6.40
C ILE A 177 -6.19 -23.65 -7.25
N TYR A 178 -6.83 -23.69 -8.41
CA TYR A 178 -6.91 -22.54 -9.31
C TYR A 178 -7.54 -21.34 -8.60
N GLY A 179 -6.89 -20.18 -8.70
CA GLY A 179 -7.41 -18.93 -8.13
C GLY A 179 -7.33 -18.84 -6.60
N GLN A 180 -6.57 -19.70 -5.93
CA GLN A 180 -6.28 -19.57 -4.49
C GLN A 180 -4.85 -19.07 -4.26
N SER A 181 -4.68 -18.11 -3.36
CA SER A 181 -3.37 -17.48 -3.06
C SER A 181 -2.34 -18.50 -2.56
N ILE A 182 -1.08 -18.36 -2.99
CA ILE A 182 0.07 -19.11 -2.45
C ILE A 182 0.86 -18.34 -1.39
N THR A 183 0.44 -17.12 -1.06
CA THR A 183 1.07 -16.23 -0.09
C THR A 183 0.12 -15.97 1.08
N ASP A 184 -0.35 -14.73 1.24
CA ASP A 184 -1.27 -14.33 2.29
C ASP A 184 -2.70 -14.76 1.95
N LYS A 185 -3.53 -14.91 2.99
CA LYS A 185 -4.93 -15.32 2.82
C LYS A 185 -5.72 -14.19 2.21
N CYS A 186 -6.49 -14.49 1.15
CA CYS A 186 -7.36 -13.54 0.49
C CYS A 186 -8.83 -13.81 0.82
N ILE A 187 -9.69 -12.79 0.71
CA ILE A 187 -11.14 -13.01 0.58
C ILE A 187 -11.47 -13.59 -0.81
N ASP A 188 -12.60 -14.30 -0.92
CA ASP A 188 -13.09 -14.83 -2.19
C ASP A 188 -13.78 -13.76 -3.05
N TRP A 189 -14.12 -14.15 -4.27
CA TRP A 189 -14.78 -13.29 -5.24
C TRP A 189 -16.15 -12.82 -4.74
N GLU A 190 -16.97 -13.70 -4.18
CA GLU A 190 -18.32 -13.38 -3.72
C GLU A 190 -18.29 -12.34 -2.58
N THR A 191 -17.33 -12.45 -1.66
CA THR A 191 -17.11 -11.46 -0.61
C THR A 191 -16.66 -10.13 -1.20
N THR A 192 -15.73 -10.15 -2.15
CA THR A 192 -15.24 -8.94 -2.80
C THR A 192 -16.33 -8.20 -3.55
N GLU A 193 -17.07 -8.91 -4.41
CA GLU A 193 -18.20 -8.37 -5.16
C GLU A 193 -19.20 -7.69 -4.22
N LYS A 194 -19.61 -8.40 -3.17
CA LYS A 194 -20.53 -7.88 -2.17
C LYS A 194 -20.00 -6.61 -1.50
N LEU A 195 -18.73 -6.59 -1.07
CA LEU A 195 -18.16 -5.41 -0.40
C LEU A 195 -18.11 -4.19 -1.32
N ILE A 196 -17.69 -4.38 -2.56
CA ILE A 196 -17.56 -3.26 -3.51
C ILE A 196 -18.95 -2.69 -3.85
N PHE A 197 -19.95 -3.54 -4.11
CA PHE A 197 -21.31 -3.06 -4.35
C PHE A 197 -21.94 -2.42 -3.11
N GLU A 198 -21.77 -2.99 -1.92
CA GLU A 198 -22.22 -2.38 -0.66
C GLU A 198 -21.64 -0.97 -0.45
N ALA A 199 -20.37 -0.75 -0.81
CA ALA A 199 -19.74 0.56 -0.71
C ALA A 199 -20.23 1.54 -1.79
N ALA A 200 -20.37 1.07 -3.03
CA ALA A 200 -20.84 1.88 -4.15
C ALA A 200 -22.28 2.35 -3.98
N GLU A 201 -23.14 1.59 -3.31
CA GLU A 201 -24.51 2.01 -3.01
C GLU A 201 -24.59 3.11 -1.94
N LYS A 202 -23.58 3.23 -1.08
CA LYS A 202 -23.58 4.17 0.05
C LYS A 202 -22.86 5.49 -0.24
N LEU A 203 -21.74 5.44 -0.99
CA LEU A 203 -20.85 6.58 -1.29
C LEU A 203 -21.37 7.44 -2.44
#